data_AF-A0A4Y5T7L0-F1
#
_entry.id   AF-A0A4Y5T7L0-F1
#
_cell.length_a   1.000
_cell.length_b   1.000
_cell.length_c   1.000
_cell.angle_alpha   90.00
_cell.angle_beta   90.00
_cell.angle_gamma   90.00
#
_symmetry.space_group_name_H-M   'P 1'
#
loop_
_entity.id
_entity.type
_entity.pdbx_description
1 polymer ?
#
loop_
_entity_poly.entity_id
_entity_poly.type
_entity_poly.pdbx_seq_one_letter_code
_entity_poly.pdbx_strand_id
1 'polypeptide(L)'
;MGIVSVQAFEYSLLFIIMLFIGVFGIVLNRTNILAILMSLEIGLLSISLNFLLFSVFLDDIIGQLFGILVISVAACESSVGLALILVYYRVRGSILLDKASLLRF
;
A
#
# COMPACT_ATOMS: atom_id res chain seq x y z
N MET A 1 -28.81 -15.51 -7.96
CA MET A 1 -27.92 -14.64 -8.77
C MET A 1 -27.83 -13.21 -8.26
N GLY A 2 -28.93 -12.55 -7.84
CA GLY A 2 -28.87 -11.14 -7.38
C GLY A 2 -28.11 -10.86 -6.08
N ILE A 3 -28.09 -11.80 -5.13
CA ILE A 3 -27.45 -11.60 -3.81
C ILE A 3 -25.92 -11.58 -3.93
N VAL A 4 -25.37 -12.46 -4.78
CA VAL A 4 -23.92 -12.57 -5.04
C VAL A 4 -23.39 -11.33 -5.76
N SER A 5 -24.15 -10.77 -6.71
CA SER A 5 -23.77 -9.53 -7.40
C SER A 5 -23.83 -8.29 -6.50
N VAL A 6 -24.73 -8.26 -5.51
CA VAL A 6 -24.79 -7.15 -4.54
C VAL A 6 -23.59 -7.21 -3.59
N GLN A 7 -23.25 -8.40 -3.06
CA GLN A 7 -22.05 -8.57 -2.24
C GLN A 7 -20.77 -8.19 -3.00
N ALA A 8 -20.66 -8.53 -4.29
CA ALA A 8 -19.53 -8.10 -5.13
C ALA A 8 -19.36 -6.58 -5.19
N PHE A 9 -20.47 -5.86 -5.31
CA PHE A 9 -20.44 -4.40 -5.33
C PHE A 9 -20.02 -3.83 -3.98
N GLU A 10 -20.52 -4.37 -2.86
CA GLU A 10 -20.15 -3.94 -1.50
C GLU A 10 -18.66 -4.11 -1.22
N TYR A 11 -18.10 -5.28 -1.56
CA TYR A 11 -16.67 -5.54 -1.36
C TYR A 11 -15.77 -4.73 -2.31
N SER A 12 -16.20 -4.48 -3.55
CA SER A 12 -15.48 -3.59 -4.47
C SER A 12 -15.46 -2.15 -3.96
N LEU A 13 -16.52 -1.70 -3.27
CA LEU A 13 -16.60 -0.36 -2.68
C LEU A 13 -15.66 -0.23 -1.47
N LEU A 14 -15.55 -1.29 -0.65
CA LEU A 14 -14.56 -1.36 0.44
C LEU A 14 -13.12 -1.18 -0.08
N PHE A 15 -12.77 -1.86 -1.19
CA PHE A 15 -11.47 -1.70 -1.84
C PHE A 15 -11.19 -0.25 -2.24
N ILE A 16 -12.16 0.40 -2.90
CA ILE A 16 -12.02 1.79 -3.34
C ILE A 16 -11.74 2.69 -2.13
N ILE A 17 -12.48 2.51 -1.03
CA ILE A 17 -12.28 3.29 0.19
C ILE A 17 -10.89 3.06 0.79
N MET A 18 -10.44 1.80 0.93
CA MET A 18 -9.11 1.50 1.49
C MET A 18 -7.98 2.05 0.61
N LEU A 19 -8.12 1.95 -0.72
CA LEU A 19 -7.14 2.50 -1.65
C LEU A 19 -7.07 4.02 -1.58
N PHE A 20 -8.22 4.71 -1.48
CA PHE A 20 -8.25 6.15 -1.24
C PHE A 20 -7.58 6.52 0.09
N ILE A 21 -7.83 5.78 1.17
CA ILE A 21 -7.17 6.02 2.46
C ILE A 21 -5.65 5.88 2.33
N GLY A 22 -5.16 4.86 1.62
CA GLY A 22 -3.73 4.70 1.33
C GLY A 22 -3.15 5.90 0.57
N VAL A 23 -3.80 6.33 -0.50
CA VAL A 23 -3.36 7.49 -1.30
C VAL A 23 -3.41 8.80 -0.51
N PHE A 24 -4.50 9.05 0.23
CA PHE A 24 -4.63 10.23 1.08
C PHE A 24 -3.59 10.23 2.21
N GLY A 25 -3.28 9.07 2.80
CA GLY A 25 -2.24 8.93 3.81
C GLY A 25 -0.87 9.39 3.31
N ILE A 26 -0.53 9.05 2.05
CA ILE A 26 0.71 9.50 1.38
C ILE A 26 0.70 11.02 1.18
N VAL A 27 -0.41 11.60 0.72
CA VAL A 27 -0.51 13.03 0.39
C VAL A 27 -0.50 13.93 1.64
N LEU A 28 -1.14 13.49 2.72
CA LEU A 28 -1.28 14.26 3.96
C LEU A 28 -0.02 14.21 4.82
N ASN A 29 0.60 13.03 4.98
CA ASN A 29 1.70 12.83 5.91
C ASN A 29 3.08 12.96 5.26
N ARG A 30 3.32 14.01 4.48
CA ARG A 30 4.59 14.19 3.74
C ARG A 30 5.81 14.46 4.62
N THR A 31 5.61 14.80 5.89
CA THR A 31 6.69 15.12 6.83
C THR A 31 7.30 13.88 7.47
N ASN A 32 6.56 12.78 7.58
CA ASN A 32 6.98 11.57 8.29
C ASN A 32 7.14 10.41 7.31
N ILE A 33 8.40 10.06 6.99
CA ILE A 33 8.70 8.98 6.02
C ILE A 33 8.04 7.65 6.44
N LEU A 34 8.05 7.34 7.74
CA LEU A 34 7.40 6.15 8.28
C LEU A 34 5.89 6.11 7.98
N ALA A 35 5.21 7.25 8.10
CA ALA A 35 3.77 7.31 7.83
C ALA A 35 3.46 7.13 6.34
N ILE A 36 4.36 7.57 5.46
CA ILE A 36 4.26 7.34 4.02
C ILE A 36 4.39 5.83 3.73
N LEU A 37 5.37 5.14 4.32
CA LEU A 37 5.56 3.70 4.17
C LEU A 37 4.34 2.90 4.65
N MET A 38 3.79 3.24 5.81
CA MET A 38 2.56 2.60 6.31
C MET A 38 1.36 2.82 5.39
N SER A 39 1.25 4.00 4.78
CA SER A 39 0.17 4.30 3.83
C SER A 39 0.32 3.51 2.53
N LEU A 40 1.56 3.24 2.12
CA LEU A 40 1.90 2.44 0.95
C LEU A 40 1.54 0.96 1.15
N GLU A 41 1.83 0.42 2.34
CA GLU A 41 1.42 -0.94 2.74
C GLU A 41 -0.11 -1.12 2.70
N ILE A 42 -0.87 -0.13 3.21
CA ILE A 42 -2.35 -0.17 3.14
C ILE A 42 -2.83 -0.18 1.67
N GLY A 43 -2.15 0.54 0.78
CA GLY A 43 -2.44 0.53 -0.66
C GLY A 43 -2.20 -0.85 -1.31
N LEU A 44 -1.03 -1.45 -1.07
CA LEU A 44 -0.68 -2.78 -1.61
C LEU A 44 -1.58 -3.89 -1.03
N LEU A 45 -1.96 -3.78 0.23
CA LEU A 45 -2.93 -4.68 0.86
C LEU A 45 -4.30 -4.58 0.18
N SER A 46 -4.76 -3.36 -0.11
CA SER A 46 -6.03 -3.13 -0.81
C SER A 46 -6.04 -3.79 -2.19
N ILE A 47 -4.95 -3.66 -2.94
CA ILE A 47 -4.78 -4.29 -4.26
C ILE A 47 -4.80 -5.82 -4.15
N SER A 48 -4.10 -6.38 -3.15
CA SER A 48 -4.07 -7.83 -2.91
C SER A 48 -5.45 -8.39 -2.57
N LEU A 49 -6.23 -7.68 -1.75
CA LEU A 49 -7.61 -8.04 -1.43
C LEU A 49 -8.52 -8.02 -2.66
N ASN A 50 -8.34 -7.04 -3.56
CA ASN A 50 -9.12 -6.97 -4.80
C ASN A 50 -8.87 -8.19 -5.69
N PHE A 51 -7.62 -8.63 -5.84
CA PHE A 51 -7.30 -9.84 -6.60
C PHE A 51 -7.89 -11.11 -5.97
N LEU A 52 -7.86 -11.21 -4.63
CA LEU A 52 -8.46 -12.32 -3.91
C LEU A 52 -9.99 -12.36 -4.09
N LEU A 53 -10.62 -11.19 -4.08
CA LEU A 53 -12.05 -11.04 -4.26
C LEU A 53 -12.48 -11.46 -5.68
N PHE A 54 -11.75 -11.01 -6.71
CA PHE A 54 -11.98 -11.44 -8.09
C PHE A 54 -11.75 -12.95 -8.28
N SER A 55 -10.78 -13.54 -7.60
CA SER A 55 -10.57 -15.00 -7.59
C SER A 55 -11.80 -15.74 -7.10
N VAL A 56 -12.44 -15.27 -6.02
CA VAL A 56 -13.66 -15.88 -5.48
C VAL A 56 -14.86 -15.70 -6.41
N PHE A 57 -14.98 -14.56 -7.10
CA PHE A 57 -16.09 -14.30 -8.01
C PHE A 57 -16.01 -15.06 -9.34
N LEU A 58 -14.79 -15.23 -9.87
CA LEU A 58 -14.56 -15.96 -11.12
C LEU A 58 -14.27 -17.46 -10.89
N ASP A 59 -14.18 -17.89 -9.63
CA ASP A 59 -13.80 -19.24 -9.20
C ASP A 59 -12.47 -19.72 -9.83
N ASP A 60 -11.50 -18.79 -9.90
CA ASP A 60 -10.20 -19.00 -10.55
C ASP A 60 -9.05 -18.76 -9.56
N ILE A 61 -8.04 -19.64 -9.60
CA ILE A 61 -6.87 -19.63 -8.72
C ILE A 61 -5.90 -18.49 -9.08
N ILE A 62 -5.97 -17.96 -10.29
CA ILE A 62 -5.05 -16.92 -10.78
C ILE A 62 -5.03 -15.69 -9.83
N GLY A 63 -6.18 -15.23 -9.34
CA GLY A 63 -6.23 -14.08 -8.43
C GLY A 63 -5.59 -14.33 -7.06
N GLN A 64 -5.66 -15.56 -6.54
CA GLN A 64 -4.94 -15.95 -5.31
C GLN A 64 -3.41 -15.93 -5.53
N LEU A 65 -2.95 -16.41 -6.69
CA LEU A 65 -1.54 -16.44 -7.06
C LEU A 65 -0.97 -15.02 -7.18
N PHE A 66 -1.70 -14.10 -7.81
CA PHE A 66 -1.35 -12.68 -7.83
C PHE A 66 -1.35 -12.04 -6.44
N GLY A 67 -2.31 -12.39 -5.58
CA GLY A 67 -2.35 -11.88 -4.19
C GLY A 67 -1.07 -12.21 -3.41
N ILE A 68 -0.58 -13.46 -3.50
CA ILE A 68 0.66 -13.87 -2.83
C ILE A 68 1.88 -13.15 -3.40
N LEU A 69 1.93 -12.94 -4.72
CA LEU A 69 2.99 -12.17 -5.37
C LEU A 69 3.02 -10.72 -4.88
N VAL A 70 1.87 -10.06 -4.78
CA VAL A 70 1.79 -8.67 -4.30
C VAL A 70 2.22 -8.55 -2.83
N ILE A 71 1.80 -9.47 -1.96
CA ILE A 71 2.25 -9.49 -0.55
C ILE A 71 3.77 -9.73 -0.46
N SER A 72 4.34 -10.55 -1.34
CA SER A 72 5.78 -10.78 -1.40
C SER A 72 6.55 -9.51 -1.82
N VAL A 73 5.99 -8.75 -2.77
CA VAL A 73 6.55 -7.44 -3.17
C VAL A 73 6.42 -6.43 -2.03
N ALA A 74 5.29 -6.40 -1.31
CA ALA A 74 5.10 -5.54 -0.14
C ALA A 74 6.15 -5.81 0.95
N ALA A 75 6.44 -7.08 1.23
CA ALA A 75 7.49 -7.47 2.18
C ALA A 75 8.89 -7.00 1.74
N CYS A 76 9.18 -7.06 0.44
CA CYS A 76 10.43 -6.54 -0.12
C CYS A 76 10.51 -5.01 -0.02
N GLU A 77 9.43 -4.32 -0.35
CA GLU A 77 9.35 -2.86 -0.29
C GLU A 77 9.54 -2.33 1.14
N SER A 78 8.81 -2.88 2.13
CA SER A 78 8.97 -2.49 3.53
C SER A 78 10.39 -2.72 4.04
N SER A 79 11.03 -3.84 3.67
CA SER A 79 12.43 -4.11 4.02
C SER A 79 13.36 -3.02 3.49
N VAL A 80 13.22 -2.66 2.20
CA VAL A 80 14.03 -1.62 1.56
C VAL A 80 13.73 -0.24 2.15
N GLY A 81 12.46 0.10 2.35
CA GLY A 81 12.05 1.40 2.89
C GLY A 81 12.51 1.61 4.33
N LEU A 82 12.40 0.59 5.19
CA LEU A 82 12.93 0.63 6.55
C LEU A 82 14.46 0.75 6.56
N ALA A 83 15.17 0.01 5.70
CA ALA A 83 16.62 0.12 5.59
C ALA A 83 17.04 1.55 5.20
N LEU A 84 16.33 2.18 4.27
CA LEU A 84 16.60 3.55 3.82
C LEU A 84 16.32 4.56 4.94
N ILE A 85 15.25 4.39 5.71
CA ILE A 85 14.95 5.22 6.89
C ILE A 85 16.06 5.10 7.93
N LEU A 86 16.55 3.89 8.22
CA LEU A 86 17.61 3.67 9.21
C LEU A 86 18.91 4.38 8.82
N VAL A 87 19.30 4.30 7.54
CA VAL A 87 20.47 5.01 7.03
C VAL A 87 20.26 6.52 7.08
N TYR A 88 19.09 7.02 6.68
CA TYR A 88 18.76 8.44 6.75
C TYR A 88 18.79 8.97 8.19
N TYR A 89 18.23 8.22 9.13
CA TYR A 89 18.20 8.57 10.55
C TYR A 89 19.61 8.65 11.15
N ARG A 90 20.52 7.75 10.76
CA ARG A 90 21.93 7.81 11.19
C ARG A 90 22.65 9.10 10.75
N VAL A 91 22.26 9.69 9.62
CA VAL A 91 22.92 10.89 9.07
C VAL A 91 22.28 12.19 9.60
N ARG A 92 20.95 12.21 9.77
CA ARG A 92 20.19 13.44 10.10
C ARG A 92 19.69 13.52 11.54
N GLY A 93 19.67 12.42 12.28
CA GLY A 93 19.16 12.35 13.66
C GLY A 93 17.65 12.61 13.82
N SER A 94 16.92 12.81 12.72
CA SER A 94 15.48 13.10 12.68
C SER A 94 14.82 12.35 11.53
N ILE A 95 13.58 11.90 11.76
CA ILE A 95 12.74 11.19 10.77
C ILE A 95 11.90 12.19 9.95
N LEU A 96 11.89 13.47 10.35
CA LEU A 96 11.20 14.54 9.63
C LEU A 96 11.94 14.83 8.30
N LEU A 97 11.20 14.77 7.20
CA LEU A 97 11.63 15.26 5.90
C LEU A 97 11.68 16.80 5.93
N ASP A 98 12.75 17.35 6.49
CA ASP A 98 13.09 18.75 6.25
C ASP A 98 13.56 18.92 4.81
N LYS A 99 13.09 19.97 4.13
CA LYS A 99 13.35 20.26 2.71
C LYS A 99 14.82 19.97 2.39
N ALA A 100 15.08 18.87 1.67
CA ALA A 100 16.39 18.51 1.17
C ALA A 100 16.78 19.49 0.04
N SER A 101 17.09 20.73 0.41
CA SER A 101 17.59 21.78 -0.49
C SER A 101 19.10 21.60 -0.77
N LEU A 102 19.58 20.36 -0.88
CA LEU A 102 21.00 20.06 -1.11
C LEU A 102 21.37 19.82 -2.58
N LEU A 103 20.41 19.92 -3.50
CA LEU A 103 20.66 19.91 -4.94
C LEU A 103 19.90 21.05 -5.61
N ARG A 104 20.39 22.27 -5.40
CA ARG A 104 20.23 23.36 -6.36
C ARG A 104 21.53 23.39 -7.17
N PHE A 105 21.46 22.96 -8.43
CA PHE A 105 22.40 23.44 -9.44
C PHE A 105 21.91 24.82 -9.91
#